data_AF-A0A7S3YE70-F1
#
_entry.id   AF-A0A7S3YE70-F1
#
_cell.length_a   1.000
_cell.length_b   1.000
_cell.length_c   1.000
_cell.angle_alpha   90.00
_cell.angle_beta   90.00
_cell.angle_gamma   90.00
#
_symmetry.space_group_name_H-M   'P 1'
#
loop_
_entity.id
_entity.type
_entity.pdbx_description
1 polymer ?
#
loop_
_entity_poly.entity_id
_entity_poly.type
_entity_poly.pdbx_seq_one_letter_code
_entity_poly.pdbx_strand_id
1 'polypeptide(L)'
;MSRSAESYHRFKHLLVVILLWLKRFECFCYPKSFTSEPKKKSNHRSALKMAQKSDGDQSTGFKFSIDRGGTFTDIYAEIPGKGFRVMKLLSEDPSNYPDAPREGIRRILEEETGVPHPRGLPIDPARIAHIRMGTTVATNALLERKGERHGLLITAGFKDLLFIGNQARPDIFDLQIRRPEVLYETVEE
;
A
#
# COMPACT_ATOMS: atom_id res chain seq x y z
N MET A 1 34.58 -19.09 18.59
CA MET A 1 34.35 -18.95 17.14
C MET A 1 33.01 -19.53 16.65
N SER A 2 32.00 -19.77 17.49
CA SER A 2 30.75 -20.45 17.07
C SER A 2 29.46 -19.61 17.09
N ARG A 3 29.44 -18.39 17.66
CA ARG A 3 28.21 -17.56 17.75
C ARG A 3 27.93 -16.69 16.51
N SER A 4 28.92 -16.50 15.64
CA SER A 4 28.80 -15.61 14.47
C SER A 4 28.10 -16.27 13.27
N ALA A 5 28.23 -17.60 13.11
CA ALA A 5 27.61 -18.32 12.00
C ALA A 5 26.08 -18.48 12.14
N GLU A 6 25.60 -18.62 13.37
CA GLU A 6 24.17 -18.79 13.69
C GLU A 6 23.38 -17.48 13.50
N SER A 7 24.01 -16.34 13.83
CA SER A 7 23.47 -15.01 13.58
C SER A 7 23.38 -14.71 12.07
N TYR A 8 24.39 -15.11 11.30
CA TYR A 8 24.41 -14.95 9.84
C TYR A 8 23.33 -15.78 9.14
N HIS A 9 23.00 -16.96 9.68
CA HIS A 9 21.95 -17.81 9.11
C HIS A 9 20.54 -17.27 9.37
N ARG A 10 20.30 -16.68 10.55
CA ARG A 10 19.04 -15.98 10.88
C ARG A 10 18.88 -14.67 10.10
N PHE A 11 19.98 -13.93 9.88
CA PHE A 11 19.96 -12.70 9.07
C PHE A 11 19.62 -12.99 7.59
N LYS A 12 20.14 -14.09 7.04
CA LYS A 12 19.76 -14.55 5.68
C LYS A 12 18.29 -14.92 5.59
N HIS A 13 17.70 -15.52 6.62
CA HIS A 13 16.27 -15.85 6.65
C HIS A 13 15.38 -14.60 6.71
N LEU A 14 15.75 -13.60 7.50
CA LEU A 14 15.02 -12.33 7.59
C LEU A 14 15.09 -11.52 6.28
N LEU A 15 16.26 -11.48 5.64
CA LEU A 15 16.44 -10.84 4.34
C LEU A 15 15.63 -11.56 3.24
N VAL A 16 15.53 -12.89 3.30
CA VAL A 16 14.74 -13.70 2.36
C VAL A 16 13.24 -13.47 2.54
N VAL A 17 12.73 -13.27 3.76
CA VAL A 17 11.31 -12.95 3.99
C VAL A 17 10.96 -11.54 3.49
N ILE A 18 11.81 -10.55 3.75
CA ILE A 18 11.62 -9.17 3.24
C ILE A 18 11.76 -9.12 1.71
N LEU A 19 12.73 -9.84 1.13
CA LEU A 19 12.90 -9.95 -0.32
C LEU A 19 11.81 -10.79 -1.00
N LEU A 20 11.26 -11.82 -0.37
CA LEU A 20 10.11 -12.58 -0.90
C LEU A 20 8.83 -11.75 -0.86
N TRP A 21 8.68 -10.88 0.14
CA TRP A 21 7.55 -9.97 0.25
C TRP A 21 7.65 -8.80 -0.76
N LEU A 22 8.84 -8.22 -0.94
CA LEU A 22 9.11 -7.18 -1.95
C LEU A 22 9.10 -7.72 -3.39
N LYS A 23 9.65 -8.92 -3.66
CA LYS A 23 9.61 -9.54 -5.00
C LYS A 23 8.20 -9.95 -5.44
N ARG A 24 7.27 -10.15 -4.50
CA ARG A 24 5.85 -10.40 -4.80
C ARG A 24 5.09 -9.10 -5.12
N PHE A 25 5.67 -7.93 -4.79
CA PHE A 25 5.13 -6.61 -5.09
C PHE A 25 5.72 -5.97 -6.38
N GLU A 26 6.96 -6.30 -6.77
CA GLU A 26 7.60 -5.71 -7.97
C GLU A 26 7.04 -6.17 -9.32
N CYS A 27 6.18 -7.19 -9.38
CA CYS A 27 5.65 -7.70 -10.65
C CYS A 27 4.42 -6.97 -11.21
N PHE A 28 3.88 -5.92 -10.60
CA PHE A 28 2.55 -5.40 -11.02
C PHE A 28 2.42 -3.91 -11.35
N CYS A 29 3.49 -3.12 -11.35
CA CYS A 29 3.40 -1.72 -11.75
C CYS A 29 4.58 -1.33 -12.62
N TYR A 30 4.41 -1.31 -13.94
CA TYR A 30 4.86 -0.22 -14.84
C TYR A 30 4.64 -0.61 -16.32
N PRO A 31 3.62 -0.07 -17.01
CA PRO A 31 3.75 0.14 -18.45
C PRO A 31 4.57 1.42 -18.68
N LYS A 32 5.77 1.25 -19.24
CA LYS A 32 6.56 2.35 -19.79
C LYS A 32 5.95 2.80 -21.11
N SER A 33 5.49 4.04 -21.20
CA SER A 33 5.43 4.79 -22.46
C SER A 33 5.39 6.28 -22.19
N PHE A 34 6.58 6.89 -22.12
CA PHE A 34 6.76 8.34 -22.12
C PHE A 34 7.30 8.73 -23.50
N THR A 35 6.43 9.24 -24.37
CA THR A 35 6.85 9.95 -25.59
C THR A 35 6.37 11.39 -25.47
N SER A 36 7.34 12.30 -25.44
CA SER A 36 7.17 13.74 -25.31
C SER A 36 6.91 14.41 -26.67
N GLU A 37 5.85 15.21 -26.78
CA GLU A 37 5.73 16.24 -27.82
C GLU A 37 5.27 17.60 -27.23
N PRO A 38 5.64 18.73 -27.86
CA PRO A 38 5.74 20.02 -27.17
C PRO A 38 4.43 20.83 -27.17
N LYS A 39 4.14 21.50 -26.03
CA LYS A 39 2.98 22.39 -25.86
C LYS A 39 3.20 23.76 -26.51
N LYS A 40 2.31 24.17 -27.44
CA LYS A 40 2.17 25.58 -27.87
C LYS A 40 1.27 26.35 -26.89
N LYS A 41 1.69 27.57 -26.55
CA LYS A 41 1.00 28.51 -25.65
C LYS A 41 0.00 29.39 -26.42
N SER A 42 -1.18 29.61 -25.85
CA SER A 42 -1.95 30.84 -26.09
C SER A 42 -2.80 31.18 -24.86
N ASN A 43 -2.62 32.39 -24.34
CA ASN A 43 -3.41 32.99 -23.26
C ASN A 43 -4.67 33.64 -23.84
N HIS A 44 -5.81 33.54 -23.15
CA HIS A 44 -6.68 34.68 -22.83
C HIS A 44 -7.71 34.32 -21.74
N ARG A 45 -8.10 35.34 -20.98
CA ARG A 45 -8.74 35.33 -19.65
C ARG A 45 -10.23 34.98 -19.64
N SER A 46 -10.62 34.45 -18.46
CA SER A 46 -11.90 34.61 -17.73
C SER A 46 -13.21 34.07 -18.31
N ALA A 47 -13.67 32.96 -17.74
CA ALA A 47 -15.02 32.84 -17.19
C ALA A 47 -15.08 31.64 -16.23
N LEU A 48 -15.54 31.89 -15.00
CA LEU A 48 -15.90 30.90 -14.01
C LEU A 48 -17.03 30.02 -14.61
N LYS A 49 -16.70 28.81 -15.08
CA LYS A 49 -17.67 27.81 -15.49
C LYS A 49 -17.26 26.48 -14.91
N MET A 50 -18.19 25.85 -14.20
CA MET A 50 -18.09 24.48 -13.70
C MET A 50 -17.66 23.58 -14.86
N ALA A 51 -16.43 23.10 -14.79
CA ALA A 51 -15.94 22.09 -15.71
C ALA A 51 -16.33 20.72 -15.14
N GLN A 52 -17.59 20.33 -15.33
CA GLN A 52 -17.86 18.94 -15.69
C GLN A 52 -17.19 18.72 -17.04
N LYS A 53 -15.90 18.40 -17.02
CA LYS A 53 -15.19 17.96 -18.21
C LYS A 53 -15.24 16.44 -18.19
N SER A 54 -16.30 15.90 -18.80
CA SER A 54 -16.34 14.52 -19.26
C SER A 54 -15.37 14.40 -20.45
N ASP A 55 -14.07 14.45 -20.19
CA ASP A 55 -13.11 13.90 -21.14
C ASP A 55 -13.28 12.39 -21.02
N GLY A 56 -13.97 11.80 -22.00
CA GLY A 56 -14.09 10.35 -22.14
C GLY A 56 -12.74 9.74 -22.40
N ASP A 57 -11.99 9.48 -21.33
CA ASP A 57 -11.00 8.42 -21.29
C ASP A 57 -11.78 7.12 -21.49
N GLN A 58 -11.89 6.65 -22.73
CA GLN A 58 -12.36 5.31 -23.05
C GLN A 58 -11.31 4.32 -22.55
N SER A 59 -11.14 4.24 -21.23
CA SER A 59 -10.21 3.32 -20.60
C SER A 59 -10.70 1.91 -20.90
N THR A 60 -9.89 1.15 -21.63
CA THR A 60 -10.26 -0.15 -22.18
C THR A 60 -10.34 -1.27 -21.13
N GLY A 61 -10.12 -0.97 -19.85
CA GLY A 61 -10.09 -1.95 -18.77
C GLY A 61 -10.54 -1.38 -17.43
N PHE A 62 -10.95 -2.27 -16.53
CA PHE A 62 -11.40 -1.96 -15.18
C PHE A 62 -10.29 -1.30 -14.38
N LYS A 63 -10.65 -0.29 -13.58
CA LYS A 63 -9.74 0.42 -12.67
C LYS A 63 -10.18 0.17 -11.25
N PHE A 64 -9.34 -0.44 -10.44
CA PHE A 64 -9.67 -0.76 -9.04
C PHE A 64 -8.91 0.15 -8.07
N SER A 65 -9.62 0.72 -7.11
CA SER A 65 -9.05 1.35 -5.91
C SER A 65 -9.55 0.60 -4.69
N ILE A 66 -8.64 0.00 -3.94
CA ILE A 66 -8.95 -0.88 -2.82
C ILE A 66 -8.33 -0.31 -1.56
N ASP A 67 -9.11 -0.22 -0.48
CA ASP A 67 -8.63 0.11 0.85
C ASP A 67 -8.85 -1.09 1.79
N ARG A 68 -7.76 -1.79 2.11
CA ARG A 68 -7.80 -2.90 3.06
C ARG A 68 -7.62 -2.38 4.48
N GLY A 69 -8.73 -2.29 5.20
CA GLY A 69 -8.80 -2.02 6.64
C GLY A 69 -8.54 -3.24 7.52
N GLY A 70 -8.59 -3.04 8.84
CA GLY A 70 -8.51 -4.13 9.81
C GLY A 70 -9.73 -5.06 9.77
N THR A 71 -10.94 -4.50 9.79
CA THR A 71 -12.19 -5.28 9.78
C THR A 71 -12.77 -5.46 8.38
N PHE A 72 -12.75 -4.40 7.57
CA PHE A 72 -13.37 -4.37 6.25
C PHE A 72 -12.38 -3.95 5.17
N THR A 73 -12.60 -4.48 3.97
CA THR A 73 -11.95 -4.06 2.73
C THR A 73 -12.97 -3.38 1.85
N ASP A 74 -12.72 -2.11 1.53
CA ASP A 74 -13.52 -1.32 0.61
C ASP A 74 -12.93 -1.42 -0.79
N ILE A 75 -13.77 -1.71 -1.78
CA ILE A 75 -13.40 -1.79 -3.19
C ILE A 75 -14.22 -0.77 -3.97
N TYR A 76 -13.55 0.13 -4.66
CA TYR A 76 -14.11 0.99 -5.69
C TYR A 76 -13.60 0.53 -7.06
N ALA A 77 -14.51 0.36 -8.02
CA ALA A 77 -14.15 -0.05 -9.37
C ALA A 77 -14.79 0.87 -10.41
N GLU A 78 -13.99 1.49 -11.27
CA GLU A 78 -14.49 2.13 -12.48
C GLU A 78 -14.63 1.07 -13.59
N ILE A 79 -15.82 1.00 -14.17
CA ILE A 79 -16.18 0.04 -15.20
C ILE A 79 -16.12 0.74 -16.57
N PRO A 80 -15.35 0.21 -17.53
CA PRO A 80 -15.26 0.75 -18.88
C PRO A 80 -16.63 1.02 -19.50
N GLY A 81 -16.92 2.28 -19.79
CA GLY A 81 -18.15 2.70 -20.46
C GLY A 81 -19.46 2.50 -19.69
N LYS A 82 -19.44 2.09 -18.41
CA LYS A 82 -20.66 1.83 -17.61
C LYS A 82 -20.79 2.65 -16.33
N GLY A 83 -19.71 3.19 -15.78
CA GLY A 83 -19.73 3.95 -14.53
C GLY A 83 -18.86 3.32 -13.45
N PHE A 84 -19.38 3.13 -12.24
CA PHE A 84 -18.60 2.57 -11.13
C PHE A 84 -19.39 1.58 -10.25
N ARG A 85 -18.66 0.76 -9.49
CA ARG A 85 -19.15 -0.12 -8.43
C ARG A 85 -18.43 0.12 -7.13
N VAL A 86 -19.13 -0.11 -6.03
CA VAL A 86 -18.55 -0.14 -4.69
C VAL A 86 -18.92 -1.46 -4.05
N MET A 87 -17.95 -2.09 -3.40
CA MET A 87 -18.15 -3.33 -2.65
C MET A 87 -17.42 -3.22 -1.31
N LYS A 88 -18.01 -3.81 -0.27
CA LYS A 88 -17.39 -3.96 1.05
C LYS A 88 -17.36 -5.44 1.40
N LEU A 89 -16.18 -5.92 1.77
CA LEU A 89 -15.96 -7.29 2.23
C LEU A 89 -15.35 -7.28 3.64
N LEU A 90 -15.49 -8.38 4.38
CA LEU A 90 -14.67 -8.58 5.57
C LEU A 90 -13.21 -8.71 5.13
N SER A 91 -12.28 -8.04 5.83
CA SER A 91 -10.84 -8.13 5.51
C SER A 91 -10.29 -9.54 5.73
N GLU A 92 -10.89 -10.28 6.67
CA GLU A 92 -10.55 -11.66 6.99
C GLU A 92 -11.84 -12.50 7.07
N ASP A 93 -11.98 -13.44 6.14
CA ASP A 93 -13.06 -14.43 6.13
C ASP A 93 -12.59 -15.74 5.47
N PRO A 94 -11.69 -16.49 6.14
CA PRO A 94 -11.01 -17.64 5.55
C PRO A 94 -11.96 -18.75 5.07
N SER A 95 -13.16 -18.83 5.67
CA SER A 95 -14.20 -19.79 5.30
C SER A 95 -14.76 -19.53 3.90
N ASN A 96 -14.70 -18.29 3.41
CA ASN A 96 -15.28 -17.90 2.13
C ASN A 96 -14.22 -17.56 1.08
N TYR A 97 -13.16 -16.83 1.47
CA TYR A 97 -12.10 -16.42 0.55
C TYR A 97 -10.78 -16.17 1.29
N PRO A 98 -9.63 -16.48 0.66
CA PRO A 98 -8.32 -16.28 1.29
C PRO A 98 -7.88 -14.81 1.31
N ASP A 99 -8.41 -13.97 0.42
CA ASP A 99 -8.00 -12.57 0.28
C ASP A 99 -9.17 -11.70 -0.22
N ALA A 100 -9.53 -10.68 0.57
CA ALA A 100 -10.65 -9.80 0.30
C ALA A 100 -10.46 -8.91 -0.95
N PRO A 101 -9.31 -8.24 -1.17
CA PRO A 101 -9.02 -7.51 -2.41
C PRO A 101 -9.24 -8.36 -3.67
N ARG A 102 -8.64 -9.56 -3.71
CA ARG A 102 -8.78 -10.48 -4.84
C ARG A 102 -10.22 -10.93 -5.04
N GLU A 103 -10.93 -11.23 -3.96
CA GLU A 103 -12.33 -11.62 -4.01
C GLU A 103 -13.23 -10.48 -4.52
N GLY A 104 -12.99 -9.24 -4.11
CA GLY A 104 -13.74 -8.07 -4.58
C GLY A 104 -13.57 -7.85 -6.09
N ILE A 105 -12.33 -7.93 -6.58
CA ILE A 105 -12.04 -7.88 -8.02
C ILE A 105 -12.78 -9.01 -8.76
N ARG A 106 -12.70 -10.24 -8.24
CA ARG A 106 -13.33 -11.42 -8.83
C ARG A 106 -14.84 -11.25 -9.00
N ARG A 107 -15.54 -10.85 -7.94
CA ARG A 107 -17.00 -10.65 -7.95
C ARG A 107 -17.40 -9.57 -8.94
N ILE A 108 -16.72 -8.42 -8.92
CA ILE A 108 -17.03 -7.30 -9.82
C ILE A 108 -16.80 -7.70 -11.28
N LEU A 109 -15.70 -8.39 -11.60
CA LEU A 109 -15.44 -8.86 -12.96
C LEU A 109 -16.51 -9.86 -13.42
N GLU A 110 -16.87 -10.83 -12.58
CA GLU A 110 -17.88 -11.84 -12.89
C GLU A 110 -19.26 -11.21 -13.11
N GLU A 111 -19.69 -10.28 -12.23
CA GLU A 111 -20.96 -9.57 -12.33
C GLU A 111 -21.04 -8.65 -13.57
N GLU A 112 -19.95 -7.96 -13.90
CA GLU A 112 -19.95 -6.95 -14.97
C GLU A 112 -19.65 -7.50 -16.36
N THR A 113 -18.95 -8.63 -16.44
CA THR A 113 -18.62 -9.29 -17.72
C THR A 113 -19.50 -10.50 -18.00
N GLY A 114 -20.15 -11.09 -16.99
CA GLY A 114 -20.88 -12.35 -17.11
C GLY A 114 -19.98 -13.58 -17.32
N VAL A 115 -18.65 -13.40 -17.29
CA VAL A 115 -17.68 -14.49 -17.42
C VAL A 115 -17.43 -15.09 -16.03
N PRO A 116 -17.62 -16.40 -15.84
CA PRO A 116 -17.33 -17.04 -14.56
C PRO A 116 -15.86 -16.91 -14.16
N HIS A 117 -15.59 -16.51 -12.92
CA HIS A 117 -14.25 -16.49 -12.34
C HIS A 117 -14.22 -17.41 -11.11
N PRO A 118 -13.89 -18.71 -11.27
CA PRO A 118 -13.95 -19.70 -10.19
C PRO A 118 -13.04 -19.33 -9.01
N ARG A 119 -13.49 -19.64 -7.79
CA ARG A 119 -12.68 -19.47 -6.58
C ARG A 119 -11.41 -20.35 -6.69
N GLY A 120 -10.30 -19.85 -6.14
CA GLY A 120 -9.00 -20.53 -6.16
C GLY A 120 -8.20 -20.41 -7.47
N LEU A 121 -8.82 -20.02 -8.59
CA LEU A 121 -8.09 -19.80 -9.84
C LEU A 121 -7.56 -18.36 -9.95
N PRO A 122 -6.45 -18.14 -10.68
CA PRO A 122 -5.98 -16.81 -11.03
C PRO A 122 -7.03 -16.01 -11.81
N ILE A 123 -7.08 -14.70 -11.57
CA ILE A 123 -7.92 -13.77 -12.34
C ILE A 123 -7.13 -13.36 -13.58
N ASP A 124 -7.78 -13.37 -14.75
CA ASP A 124 -7.17 -12.88 -15.99
C ASP A 124 -6.99 -11.35 -15.93
N PRO A 125 -5.75 -10.83 -15.98
CA PRO A 125 -5.49 -9.40 -15.92
C PRO A 125 -5.81 -8.66 -17.22
N ALA A 126 -6.13 -9.35 -18.33
CA ALA A 126 -6.29 -8.73 -19.64
C ALA A 126 -7.35 -7.61 -19.68
N ARG A 127 -8.34 -7.66 -18.78
CA ARG A 127 -9.41 -6.66 -18.67
C ARG A 127 -9.16 -5.61 -17.59
N ILE A 128 -8.05 -5.68 -16.87
CA ILE A 128 -7.74 -4.78 -15.76
C ILE A 128 -6.70 -3.75 -16.22
N ALA A 129 -7.06 -2.47 -16.20
CA ALA A 129 -6.17 -1.39 -16.58
C ALA A 129 -5.17 -1.06 -15.46
N HIS A 130 -5.65 -0.97 -14.22
CA HIS A 130 -4.79 -0.84 -13.05
C HIS A 130 -5.50 -1.25 -11.76
N ILE A 131 -4.70 -1.56 -10.75
CA ILE A 131 -5.14 -1.79 -9.37
C ILE A 131 -4.30 -0.89 -8.49
N ARG A 132 -4.97 -0.02 -7.72
CA ARG A 132 -4.36 0.75 -6.64
C ARG A 132 -4.84 0.16 -5.32
N MET A 133 -3.91 -0.20 -4.45
CA MET A 133 -4.22 -0.75 -3.14
C MET A 133 -3.60 0.13 -2.04
N GLY A 134 -4.45 0.65 -1.17
CA GLY A 134 -4.10 1.18 0.13
C GLY A 134 -4.41 0.15 1.21
N THR A 135 -3.68 0.22 2.32
CA THR A 135 -4.00 -0.58 3.50
C THR A 135 -3.67 0.19 4.76
N THR A 136 -4.46 -0.01 5.81
CA THR A 136 -4.22 0.55 7.14
C THR A 136 -3.51 -0.43 8.08
N VAL A 137 -3.17 -1.64 7.61
CA VAL A 137 -2.53 -2.69 8.43
C VAL A 137 -1.19 -2.20 9.01
N ALA A 138 -0.36 -1.55 8.20
CA ALA A 138 0.95 -1.06 8.66
C ALA A 138 0.82 0.06 9.72
N THR A 139 -0.10 0.99 9.52
CA THR A 139 -0.35 2.07 10.47
C THR A 139 -0.91 1.55 11.78
N ASN A 140 -1.85 0.60 11.73
CA ASN A 140 -2.40 -0.02 12.93
C ASN A 140 -1.34 -0.84 13.67
N ALA A 141 -0.52 -1.60 12.95
CA ALA A 141 0.61 -2.32 13.54
C ALA A 141 1.57 -1.36 14.27
N LEU A 142 1.85 -0.19 13.69
CA LEU A 142 2.68 0.83 14.32
C LEU A 142 2.01 1.44 15.57
N LEU A 143 0.74 1.81 15.48
CA LEU A 143 -0.01 2.42 16.59
C LEU A 143 -0.20 1.44 17.76
N GLU A 144 -0.44 0.16 17.47
CA GLU A 144 -0.61 -0.90 18.46
C GLU A 144 0.72 -1.51 18.93
N ARG A 145 1.86 -1.03 18.41
CA ARG A 145 3.20 -1.60 18.63
C ARG A 145 3.28 -3.11 18.36
N LYS A 146 2.50 -3.60 17.41
CA LYS A 146 2.48 -5.01 16.96
C LYS A 146 3.42 -5.20 15.78
N GLY A 147 4.72 -5.05 16.04
CA GLY A 147 5.78 -5.29 15.07
C GLY A 147 6.74 -6.39 15.52
N GLU A 148 7.57 -6.87 14.61
CA GLU A 148 8.67 -7.77 14.93
C GLU A 148 9.79 -7.04 15.68
N ARG A 149 10.51 -7.79 16.52
CA ARG A 149 11.69 -7.28 17.24
C ARG A 149 12.76 -6.87 16.23
N HIS A 150 13.29 -5.65 16.36
CA HIS A 150 14.29 -5.11 15.46
C HIS A 150 15.39 -4.36 16.21
N GLY A 151 16.61 -4.42 15.66
CA GLY A 151 17.77 -3.67 16.12
C GLY A 151 18.11 -2.52 15.17
N LEU A 152 18.70 -1.46 15.70
CA LEU A 152 19.20 -0.31 14.95
C LEU A 152 20.72 -0.40 14.80
N LEU A 153 21.22 -0.43 13.57
CA LEU A 153 22.64 -0.20 13.27
C LEU A 153 22.81 1.25 12.85
N ILE A 154 23.66 2.00 13.53
CA ILE A 154 23.84 3.43 13.31
C ILE A 154 25.32 3.81 13.31
N THR A 155 25.65 4.98 12.77
CA THR A 155 27.02 5.49 12.78
C THR A 155 27.56 5.62 14.20
N ALA A 156 28.84 5.27 14.39
CA ALA A 156 29.53 5.45 15.66
C ALA A 156 29.38 6.87 16.22
N GLY A 157 29.02 6.98 17.50
CA GLY A 157 28.71 8.23 18.18
C GLY A 157 27.27 8.75 18.02
N PHE A 158 26.37 8.00 17.35
CA PHE A 158 24.98 8.40 17.11
C PHE A 158 23.93 7.46 17.70
N LYS A 159 24.30 6.50 18.57
CA LYS A 159 23.40 5.57 19.26
C LYS A 159 22.15 6.20 19.88
N ASP A 160 22.28 7.41 20.43
CA ASP A 160 21.18 8.11 21.11
C ASP A 160 20.34 9.00 20.18
N LEU A 161 20.64 9.09 18.88
CA LEU A 161 19.99 10.03 17.96
C LEU A 161 18.46 9.88 17.95
N LEU A 162 17.95 8.66 17.82
CA LEU A 162 16.50 8.40 17.81
C LEU A 162 15.87 8.48 19.19
N PHE A 163 16.64 8.23 20.25
CA PHE A 163 16.19 8.45 21.62
C PHE A 163 16.03 9.95 21.91
N ILE A 164 16.96 10.81 21.45
CA ILE A 164 16.90 12.27 21.58
C ILE A 164 15.81 12.86 20.65
N GLY A 165 15.67 12.33 19.44
CA GLY A 165 14.71 12.86 18.46
C GLY A 165 14.98 14.34 18.14
N ASN A 166 13.93 15.07 17.76
CA ASN A 166 14.03 16.48 17.35
C ASN A 166 13.79 17.48 18.48
N GLN A 167 13.66 17.01 19.73
CA GLN A 167 13.35 17.84 20.90
C GLN A 167 12.08 18.71 20.75
N ALA A 168 11.18 18.36 19.83
CA ALA A 168 9.92 19.08 19.67
C ALA A 168 9.05 18.91 20.93
N ARG A 169 8.54 20.03 21.44
CA ARG A 169 7.64 20.06 22.60
C ARG A 169 6.27 20.58 22.16
N PRO A 170 5.25 19.71 22.10
CA PRO A 170 3.88 20.14 21.80
C PRO A 170 3.41 21.20 22.81
N ASP A 171 3.67 20.96 24.08
CA ASP A 171 3.35 21.85 25.19
C ASP A 171 4.64 22.37 25.83
N ILE A 172 5.08 23.58 25.43
CA ILE A 172 6.41 24.11 25.79
C ILE A 172 6.60 24.35 27.30
N PHE A 173 5.50 24.48 28.05
CA PHE A 173 5.49 24.76 29.48
C PHE A 173 5.23 23.53 30.37
N ASP A 174 5.02 22.35 29.78
CA ASP A 174 4.85 21.14 30.57
C ASP A 174 6.19 20.72 31.22
N LEU A 175 6.17 20.65 32.56
CA LEU A 175 7.32 20.22 33.36
C LEU A 175 7.51 18.69 33.31
N GLN A 176 6.45 17.92 33.03
CA GLN A 176 6.47 16.46 32.97
C GLN A 176 6.36 15.94 31.53
N ILE A 177 7.43 16.13 30.74
CA ILE A 177 7.44 15.69 29.34
C ILE A 177 7.34 14.17 29.23
N ARG A 178 6.26 13.70 28.62
CA ARG A 178 6.11 12.30 28.20
C ARG A 178 6.64 12.13 26.79
N ARG A 179 7.72 11.37 26.65
CA ARG A 179 8.34 11.08 25.36
C ARG A 179 7.86 9.72 24.86
N PRO A 180 7.53 9.57 23.56
CA PRO A 180 7.27 8.26 22.99
C PRO A 180 8.50 7.37 23.17
N GLU A 181 8.29 6.09 23.49
CA GLU A 181 9.36 5.11 23.52
C GLU A 181 9.91 4.87 22.11
N VAL A 182 11.18 4.48 22.03
CA VAL A 182 11.81 4.04 20.78
C VAL A 182 11.17 2.74 20.27
N LEU A 183 11.33 2.45 18.98
CA LEU A 183 10.80 1.24 18.36
C LEU A 183 11.79 0.05 18.42
N TYR A 184 13.08 0.34 18.34
CA TYR A 184 14.13 -0.69 18.37
C TYR A 184 14.31 -1.25 19.78
N GLU A 185 14.80 -2.48 19.85
CA GLU A 185 15.14 -3.13 21.12
C GLU A 185 16.64 -3.07 21.42
N THR A 186 17.47 -3.19 20.38
CA THR A 186 18.93 -3.10 20.49
C THR A 186 19.47 -2.05 19.53
N VAL A 187 20.60 -1.45 19.88
CA VAL A 187 21.29 -0.48 19.02
C VAL A 187 22.79 -0.72 19.09
N GLU A 188 23.39 -0.86 17.91
CA GLU A 188 24.79 -1.15 17.67
C GLU A 188 25.41 -0.07 16.77
N GLU A 189 26.72 0.12 16.91
CA GLU A 189 27.55 1.07 16.17
C GLU A 189 28.69 0.37 15.42
#